data_AF-A0A7J2KEI9-F1
#
_entry.id   AF-A0A7J2KEI9-F1
#
_cell.length_a   1.000
_cell.length_b   1.000
_cell.length_c   1.000
_cell.angle_alpha   90.00
_cell.angle_beta   90.00
_cell.angle_gamma   90.00
#
_symmetry.space_group_name_H-M   'P 1'
#
loop_
_entity.id
_entity.type
_entity.pdbx_description
1 polymer ?
#
loop_
_entity_poly.entity_id
_entity_poly.type
_entity_poly.pdbx_seq_one_letter_code
_entity_poly.pdbx_strand_id
1 'polypeptide(L)'
;MKKYIILIAIVVILIAAYLLFILWNPFQPSRTPEDILNELYSKHPSPKVSEKGEPPIHIIFVLHIEPCIGKSGYMYMKDSKTIQEYNRVKQELLWLTYFCSQKGVKMTALFNGWYMQIALRKNDLKHLTDFLKDGHEIGTHAHNICYDKLKDAWHHCNQPDRWFADAKKAVDDVLSKIGMGQNRVMSAMFIRGKYAQECSLMQKYGYDIGLGNRPEIALNYFGHVVWNPWRASCVNDYSSCLVEDHSTPFISIDHRAQIGSTTSHGGVDSRSNTLKRQFLMLFLEWKVREAYDIEDKMWSWGVVHHPNYGSKYHNDIEDFFTWLNKYFVGKQTIKGNIIAVYSTASQIADEYYSWEKKHPGRSSFSYMAGEEYPYYTEFAKNLLLNSEYNGEIQLTGNVIAFLLKNSKGYVIVLWNRGGGIKVVDLSKYFSGDVKLCTPWGNYVILKPDKIPVGDIPLIVVKS
;
A
#
# COMPACT_ATOMS: atom_id res chain seq x y z
N MET A 1 32.35 -75.62 4.61
CA MET A 1 32.72 -74.19 4.71
C MET A 1 32.70 -73.44 3.37
N LYS A 2 33.38 -73.90 2.30
CA LYS A 2 33.42 -73.16 1.01
C LYS A 2 32.05 -72.83 0.38
N LYS A 3 31.03 -73.70 0.48
CA LYS A 3 29.69 -73.45 -0.08
C LYS A 3 28.92 -72.32 0.63
N TYR A 4 29.12 -72.13 1.93
CA TYR A 4 28.45 -71.09 2.71
C TYR A 4 29.05 -69.70 2.45
N ILE A 5 30.36 -69.62 2.21
CA ILE A 5 31.05 -68.37 1.88
C ILE A 5 30.58 -67.83 0.52
N ILE A 6 30.38 -68.71 -0.46
CA ILE A 6 29.86 -68.33 -1.79
C ILE A 6 28.42 -67.78 -1.69
N LEU A 7 27.58 -68.42 -0.88
CA LEU A 7 26.20 -67.98 -0.68
C LEU A 7 26.14 -66.59 -0.01
N ILE A 8 26.96 -66.37 1.03
CA ILE A 8 27.06 -65.07 1.71
C ILE A 8 27.56 -63.99 0.74
N ALA A 9 28.57 -64.28 -0.07
CA ALA A 9 29.08 -63.32 -1.06
C ALA A 9 28.01 -62.94 -2.10
N ILE A 10 27.21 -63.90 -2.58
CA ILE A 10 26.11 -63.63 -3.52
C ILE A 10 25.04 -62.76 -2.86
N VAL A 11 24.66 -63.05 -1.61
CA VAL A 11 23.65 -62.27 -0.88
C VAL A 11 24.13 -60.83 -0.65
N VAL A 12 25.40 -60.64 -0.27
CA VAL A 12 25.98 -59.31 -0.07
C VAL A 12 26.03 -58.51 -1.38
N ILE A 13 26.39 -59.15 -2.49
CA ILE A 13 26.40 -58.52 -3.82
C ILE A 13 24.99 -58.12 -4.26
N LEU A 14 23.99 -59.00 -4.03
CA LEU A 14 22.60 -58.70 -4.37
C LEU A 14 22.02 -57.58 -3.51
N ILE A 15 22.33 -57.54 -2.21
CA ILE A 15 21.93 -56.45 -1.31
C ILE A 15 22.61 -55.14 -1.71
N ALA A 16 23.90 -55.16 -2.03
CA ALA A 16 24.63 -53.99 -2.50
C ALA A 16 24.08 -53.48 -3.83
N ALA A 17 23.78 -54.38 -4.78
CA ALA A 17 23.16 -54.04 -6.06
C ALA A 17 21.74 -53.49 -5.90
N TYR A 18 20.94 -54.04 -4.98
CA TYR A 18 19.60 -53.56 -4.65
C TYR A 18 19.63 -52.17 -3.99
N LEU A 19 20.57 -51.94 -3.05
CA LEU A 19 20.78 -50.63 -2.44
C LEU A 19 21.29 -49.61 -3.45
N LEU A 20 22.21 -49.98 -4.34
CA LEU A 20 22.65 -49.15 -5.46
C LEU A 20 21.50 -48.86 -6.42
N PHE A 21 20.62 -49.81 -6.70
CA PHE A 21 19.46 -49.59 -7.57
C PHE A 21 18.39 -48.70 -6.93
N ILE A 22 18.24 -48.72 -5.60
CA ILE A 22 17.33 -47.80 -4.88
C ILE A 22 17.94 -46.40 -4.78
N LEU A 23 19.23 -46.29 -4.45
CA LEU A 23 19.94 -45.01 -4.34
C LEU A 23 20.20 -44.36 -5.71
N TRP A 24 20.30 -45.19 -6.75
CA TRP A 24 20.54 -44.82 -8.14
C TRP A 24 19.40 -45.37 -8.99
N ASN A 25 18.15 -45.09 -8.59
CA ASN A 25 17.00 -45.37 -9.44
C ASN A 25 16.82 -44.18 -10.41
N PRO A 26 17.25 -44.28 -11.69
CA PRO A 26 17.02 -43.21 -12.67
C PRO A 26 15.54 -43.03 -13.01
N PHE A 27 14.66 -43.88 -12.45
CA PHE A 27 13.21 -43.85 -12.62
C PHE A 27 12.46 -43.35 -11.39
N GLN A 28 13.08 -42.57 -10.48
CA GLN A 28 12.24 -41.67 -9.68
C GLN A 28 11.47 -40.80 -10.67
N PRO A 29 10.12 -40.89 -10.72
CA PRO A 29 9.36 -40.10 -11.68
C PRO A 29 9.73 -38.64 -11.46
N SER A 30 10.16 -37.98 -12.53
CA SER A 30 10.43 -36.55 -12.49
C SER A 30 9.20 -35.87 -11.92
N ARG A 31 9.35 -35.19 -10.78
CA ARG A 31 8.23 -34.52 -10.11
C ARG A 31 7.48 -33.67 -11.12
N THR A 32 6.17 -33.88 -11.22
CA THR A 32 5.35 -33.05 -12.10
C THR A 32 5.30 -31.61 -11.56
N PRO A 33 5.03 -30.61 -12.40
CA PRO A 33 4.75 -29.24 -11.95
C PRO A 33 3.71 -29.21 -10.81
N GLU A 34 2.68 -30.04 -10.89
CA GLU A 34 1.63 -30.23 -9.90
C GLU A 34 2.20 -30.74 -8.57
N ASP A 35 3.03 -31.79 -8.59
CA ASP A 35 3.66 -32.35 -7.37
C ASP A 35 4.55 -31.33 -6.65
N ILE A 36 5.20 -30.44 -7.42
CA ILE A 36 6.04 -29.37 -6.88
C ILE A 36 5.18 -28.34 -6.15
N LEU A 37 4.12 -27.86 -6.81
CA LEU A 37 3.23 -26.86 -6.22
C LEU A 37 2.47 -27.42 -5.02
N ASN A 38 2.03 -28.68 -5.07
CA ASN A 38 1.38 -29.34 -3.94
C ASN A 38 2.28 -29.44 -2.71
N GLU A 39 3.59 -29.72 -2.89
CA GLU A 39 4.53 -29.69 -1.76
C GLU A 39 4.67 -28.28 -1.18
N LEU A 40 4.83 -27.26 -2.03
CA LEU A 40 4.94 -25.87 -1.59
C LEU A 40 3.73 -25.41 -0.76
N TYR A 41 2.53 -25.81 -1.21
CA TYR A 41 1.27 -25.40 -0.60
C TYR A 41 0.80 -26.31 0.53
N SER A 42 1.47 -27.44 0.77
CA SER A 42 1.08 -28.42 1.81
C SER A 42 0.97 -27.83 3.21
N LYS A 43 1.74 -26.78 3.52
CA LYS A 43 1.65 -26.01 4.76
C LYS A 43 1.32 -24.57 4.44
N HIS A 44 0.05 -24.29 4.20
CA HIS A 44 -0.43 -22.94 3.89
C HIS A 44 -0.99 -22.25 5.15
N PRO A 45 -1.06 -20.90 5.15
CA PRO A 45 -1.82 -20.17 6.15
C PRO A 45 -3.25 -20.69 6.21
N SER A 46 -3.72 -21.00 7.43
CA SER A 46 -5.09 -21.45 7.67
C SER A 46 -5.78 -20.40 8.54
N PRO A 47 -6.95 -19.89 8.12
CA PRO A 47 -7.61 -18.84 8.87
C PRO A 47 -8.32 -19.40 10.11
N LYS A 48 -8.54 -18.54 11.11
CA LYS A 48 -9.48 -18.84 12.21
C LYS A 48 -10.93 -18.81 11.73
N VAL A 49 -11.22 -18.01 10.69
CA VAL A 49 -12.53 -17.83 10.05
C VAL A 49 -12.34 -17.80 8.54
N SER A 50 -13.00 -18.70 7.80
CA SER A 50 -12.97 -18.69 6.34
C SER A 50 -14.18 -17.93 5.79
N GLU A 51 -13.92 -17.03 4.85
CA GLU A 51 -14.92 -16.22 4.18
C GLU A 51 -14.54 -16.06 2.71
N LYS A 52 -15.52 -16.18 1.81
CA LYS A 52 -15.28 -16.14 0.38
C LYS A 52 -15.35 -14.72 -0.16
N GLY A 53 -14.45 -14.44 -1.09
CA GLY A 53 -14.37 -13.16 -1.78
C GLY A 53 -13.44 -12.23 -1.02
N GLU A 54 -12.38 -11.82 -1.70
CA GLU A 54 -11.47 -10.80 -1.19
C GLU A 54 -11.84 -9.47 -1.85
N PRO A 55 -12.20 -8.42 -1.07
CA PRO A 55 -12.55 -7.13 -1.64
C PRO A 55 -11.32 -6.49 -2.30
N PRO A 56 -11.51 -5.57 -3.27
CA PRO A 56 -10.40 -4.98 -3.98
C PRO A 56 -9.50 -4.15 -3.05
N ILE A 57 -8.24 -4.03 -3.42
CA ILE A 57 -7.33 -3.05 -2.81
C ILE A 57 -7.73 -1.65 -3.25
N HIS A 58 -8.13 -0.80 -2.31
CA HIS A 58 -8.43 0.60 -2.58
C HIS A 58 -7.14 1.42 -2.67
N ILE A 59 -6.87 1.95 -3.86
CA ILE A 59 -5.74 2.83 -4.12
C ILE A 59 -6.17 4.28 -3.93
N ILE A 60 -5.51 4.97 -3.01
CA ILE A 60 -5.75 6.39 -2.74
C ILE A 60 -4.55 7.24 -3.16
N PHE A 61 -4.82 8.30 -3.93
CA PHE A 61 -3.85 9.35 -4.22
C PHE A 61 -4.20 10.60 -3.42
N VAL A 62 -3.35 10.96 -2.46
CA VAL A 62 -3.63 12.04 -1.50
C VAL A 62 -2.86 13.28 -1.90
N LEU A 63 -3.51 14.44 -1.94
CA LEU A 63 -2.83 15.72 -2.15
C LEU A 63 -2.80 16.51 -0.85
N HIS A 64 -1.61 16.98 -0.46
CA HIS A 64 -1.44 17.89 0.68
C HIS A 64 -1.07 19.27 0.18
N ILE A 65 -1.96 20.25 0.37
CA ILE A 65 -1.68 21.64 0.02
C ILE A 65 -1.08 22.34 1.24
N GLU A 66 0.22 22.56 1.18
CA GLU A 66 1.03 23.13 2.25
C GLU A 66 0.90 24.66 2.32
N PRO A 67 0.97 25.26 3.51
CA PRO A 67 1.17 26.69 3.65
C PRO A 67 2.59 27.11 3.28
N CYS A 68 2.72 28.21 2.55
CA CYS A 68 4.01 28.82 2.25
C CYS A 68 4.30 29.98 3.22
N ILE A 69 4.44 29.66 4.52
CA ILE A 69 4.82 30.68 5.51
C ILE A 69 6.35 30.82 5.52
N GLY A 70 6.81 32.00 5.12
CA GLY A 70 8.22 32.37 5.17
C GLY A 70 8.69 32.75 6.57
N LYS A 71 9.95 33.20 6.68
CA LYS A 71 10.59 33.61 7.95
C LYS A 71 9.83 34.69 8.73
N SER A 72 8.99 35.49 8.07
CA SER A 72 8.13 36.48 8.70
C SER A 72 7.10 35.87 9.65
N GLY A 73 6.78 34.57 9.50
CA GLY A 73 5.72 33.90 10.25
C GLY A 73 4.31 34.27 9.80
N TYR A 74 4.17 35.10 8.76
CA TYR A 74 2.90 35.56 8.18
C TYR A 74 2.86 35.32 6.68
N MET A 75 1.70 34.90 6.20
CA MET A 75 1.31 34.78 4.79
C MET A 75 0.11 35.69 4.56
N TYR A 76 0.37 36.92 4.11
CA TYR A 76 -0.67 37.90 3.85
C TYR A 76 -1.41 37.55 2.56
N MET A 77 -2.73 37.67 2.60
CA MET A 77 -3.61 37.17 1.53
C MET A 77 -3.52 37.97 0.23
N LYS A 78 -3.07 39.23 0.32
CA LYS A 78 -2.92 40.14 -0.82
C LYS A 78 -1.50 40.19 -1.37
N ASP A 79 -0.52 39.57 -0.71
CA ASP A 79 0.86 39.61 -1.15
C ASP A 79 1.04 38.92 -2.49
N SER A 80 1.86 39.52 -3.35
CA SER A 80 2.15 38.97 -4.69
C SER A 80 2.71 37.55 -4.62
N LYS A 81 3.54 37.24 -3.62
CA LYS A 81 4.09 35.89 -3.38
C LYS A 81 3.00 34.88 -3.04
N THR A 82 2.06 35.25 -2.18
CA THR A 82 0.90 34.41 -1.82
C THR A 82 0.03 34.11 -3.03
N ILE A 83 -0.23 35.11 -3.87
CA ILE A 83 -1.00 34.93 -5.11
C ILE A 83 -0.23 34.10 -6.16
N GLN A 84 1.09 34.28 -6.27
CA GLN A 84 1.94 33.45 -7.13
C GLN A 84 1.90 31.98 -6.69
N GLU A 85 2.00 31.71 -5.39
CA GLU A 85 1.91 30.37 -4.84
C GLU A 85 0.54 29.73 -5.08
N TYR A 86 -0.55 30.48 -4.87
CA TYR A 86 -1.90 30.05 -5.22
C TYR A 86 -1.98 29.60 -6.69
N ASN A 87 -1.49 30.44 -7.61
CA ASN A 87 -1.54 30.13 -9.04
C ASN A 87 -0.68 28.91 -9.38
N ARG A 88 0.47 28.74 -8.76
CA ARG A 88 1.36 27.60 -8.97
C ARG A 88 0.72 26.29 -8.52
N VAL A 89 0.17 26.27 -7.30
CA VAL A 89 -0.59 25.12 -6.78
C VAL A 89 -1.80 24.83 -7.66
N LYS A 90 -2.52 25.86 -8.13
CA LYS A 90 -3.63 25.70 -9.07
C LYS A 90 -3.21 25.04 -10.38
N GLN A 91 -2.10 25.46 -10.99
CA GLN A 91 -1.62 24.85 -12.24
C GLN A 91 -1.26 23.38 -12.05
N GLU A 92 -0.62 23.05 -10.93
CA GLU A 92 -0.33 21.65 -10.60
C GLU A 92 -1.61 20.84 -10.39
N LEU A 93 -2.60 21.37 -9.67
CA LEU A 93 -3.91 20.73 -9.51
C LEU A 93 -4.60 20.50 -10.86
N LEU A 94 -4.53 21.44 -11.80
CA LEU A 94 -5.11 21.29 -13.14
C LEU A 94 -4.41 20.18 -13.93
N TRP A 95 -3.07 20.10 -13.86
CA TRP A 95 -2.31 19.00 -14.47
C TRP A 95 -2.68 17.66 -13.84
N LEU A 96 -2.76 17.58 -12.51
CA LEU A 96 -3.14 16.38 -11.78
C LEU A 96 -4.56 15.91 -12.15
N THR A 97 -5.53 16.82 -12.23
CA THR A 97 -6.90 16.49 -12.68
C THR A 97 -6.89 15.94 -14.11
N TYR A 98 -6.14 16.58 -15.03
CA TYR A 98 -6.02 16.10 -16.40
C TYR A 98 -5.41 14.70 -16.42
N PHE A 99 -4.27 14.48 -15.75
CA PHE A 99 -3.64 13.17 -15.63
C PHE A 99 -4.60 12.11 -15.08
N CYS A 100 -5.31 12.44 -13.99
CA CYS A 100 -6.25 11.54 -13.34
C CYS A 100 -7.42 11.17 -14.25
N SER A 101 -7.94 12.12 -15.04
CA SER A 101 -8.98 11.86 -16.04
C SER A 101 -8.54 10.85 -17.11
N GLN A 102 -7.27 10.90 -17.53
CA GLN A 102 -6.72 9.99 -18.53
C GLN A 102 -6.42 8.59 -17.97
N LYS A 103 -6.17 8.50 -16.66
CA LYS A 103 -5.74 7.25 -16.01
C LYS A 103 -6.81 6.61 -15.13
N GLY A 104 -7.97 7.26 -14.98
CA GLY A 104 -9.05 6.83 -14.09
C GLY A 104 -8.71 6.96 -12.60
N VAL A 105 -7.66 7.71 -12.24
CA VAL A 105 -7.21 7.88 -10.86
C VAL A 105 -8.17 8.81 -10.11
N LYS A 106 -8.40 8.54 -8.84
CA LYS A 106 -9.14 9.43 -7.94
C LYS A 106 -8.22 10.05 -6.91
N MET A 107 -8.48 11.31 -6.60
CA MET A 107 -7.70 12.08 -5.62
C MET A 107 -8.53 12.41 -4.39
N THR A 108 -7.87 12.45 -3.25
CA THR A 108 -8.35 13.12 -2.03
C THR A 108 -7.43 14.31 -1.76
N ALA A 109 -7.89 15.52 -2.10
CA ALA A 109 -7.13 16.74 -1.95
C ALA A 109 -7.44 17.43 -0.63
N LEU A 110 -6.45 17.50 0.25
CA LEU A 110 -6.54 18.06 1.58
C LEU A 110 -5.94 19.47 1.57
N PHE A 111 -6.80 20.46 1.78
CA PHE A 111 -6.42 21.85 1.66
C PHE A 111 -6.20 22.49 3.02
N ASN A 112 -5.14 23.27 3.11
CA ASN A 112 -5.04 24.28 4.14
C ASN A 112 -5.98 25.47 3.84
N GLY A 113 -6.39 26.20 4.87
CA GLY A 113 -7.38 27.26 4.73
C GLY A 113 -6.95 28.44 3.85
N TRP A 114 -5.64 28.71 3.71
CA TRP A 114 -5.16 29.83 2.87
C TRP A 114 -5.56 29.70 1.40
N TYR A 115 -5.43 28.51 0.81
CA TYR A 115 -5.71 28.29 -0.61
C TYR A 115 -7.20 28.49 -0.88
N MET A 116 -8.03 27.86 -0.04
CA MET A 116 -9.49 27.94 -0.10
C MET A 116 -9.99 29.37 0.05
N GLN A 117 -9.40 30.13 0.96
CA GLN A 117 -9.77 31.52 1.16
C GLN A 117 -9.41 32.42 -0.03
N ILE A 118 -8.30 32.18 -0.73
CA ILE A 118 -7.97 32.91 -1.98
C ILE A 118 -8.96 32.53 -3.08
N ALA A 119 -9.21 31.24 -3.28
CA ALA A 119 -10.15 30.75 -4.29
C ALA A 119 -11.53 31.39 -4.13
N LEU A 120 -12.03 31.43 -2.89
CA LEU A 120 -13.31 32.04 -2.54
C LEU A 120 -13.35 33.55 -2.84
N ARG A 121 -12.33 34.30 -2.40
CA ARG A 121 -12.27 35.76 -2.58
C ARG A 121 -12.17 36.19 -4.04
N LYS A 122 -11.47 35.40 -4.85
CA LYS A 122 -11.32 35.64 -6.29
C LYS A 122 -12.50 35.11 -7.10
N ASN A 123 -13.47 34.46 -6.45
CA ASN A 123 -14.52 33.67 -7.10
C ASN A 123 -13.95 32.68 -8.15
N ASP A 124 -12.74 32.17 -7.86
CA ASP A 124 -12.00 31.25 -8.73
C ASP A 124 -12.28 29.83 -8.27
N LEU A 125 -13.54 29.42 -8.41
CA LEU A 125 -14.03 28.15 -7.88
C LEU A 125 -14.21 27.07 -8.95
N LYS A 126 -14.16 27.45 -10.24
CA LYS A 126 -14.48 26.54 -11.35
C LYS A 126 -13.65 25.26 -11.33
N HIS A 127 -12.34 25.35 -11.12
CA HIS A 127 -11.47 24.17 -11.11
C HIS A 127 -11.74 23.25 -9.91
N LEU A 128 -12.18 23.79 -8.78
CA LEU A 128 -12.60 22.99 -7.61
C LEU A 128 -13.96 22.34 -7.84
N THR A 129 -14.89 23.05 -8.49
CA THR A 129 -16.17 22.48 -8.94
C THR A 129 -15.96 21.32 -9.91
N ASP A 130 -15.11 21.50 -10.92
CA ASP A 130 -14.80 20.46 -11.91
C ASP A 130 -14.11 19.26 -11.23
N PHE A 131 -13.15 19.52 -10.33
CA PHE A 131 -12.49 18.49 -9.52
C PHE A 131 -13.49 17.60 -8.76
N LEU A 132 -14.50 18.18 -8.11
CA LEU A 132 -15.55 17.42 -7.41
C LEU A 132 -16.48 16.67 -8.38
N LYS A 133 -16.82 17.27 -9.53
CA LYS A 133 -17.65 16.61 -10.57
C LYS A 133 -16.97 15.38 -11.18
N ASP A 134 -15.64 15.42 -11.28
CA ASP A 134 -14.83 14.29 -11.77
C ASP A 134 -14.71 13.17 -10.72
N GLY A 135 -15.38 13.30 -9.56
CA GLY A 135 -15.44 12.27 -8.52
C GLY A 135 -14.24 12.26 -7.59
N HIS A 136 -13.48 13.34 -7.54
CA HIS A 136 -12.44 13.55 -6.53
C HIS A 136 -13.03 14.13 -5.24
N GLU A 137 -12.23 14.12 -4.17
CA GLU A 137 -12.65 14.55 -2.84
C GLU A 137 -11.83 15.73 -2.33
N ILE A 138 -12.50 16.67 -1.65
CA ILE A 138 -11.87 17.79 -0.96
C ILE A 138 -12.01 17.58 0.55
N GLY A 139 -10.89 17.64 1.26
CA GLY A 139 -10.83 17.58 2.72
C GLY A 139 -9.94 18.68 3.30
N THR A 140 -9.66 18.58 4.60
CA THR A 140 -8.86 19.56 5.33
C THR A 140 -7.44 19.06 5.59
N HIS A 141 -6.44 19.90 5.33
CA HIS A 141 -5.07 19.70 5.77
C HIS A 141 -4.66 20.79 6.75
N ALA A 142 -4.60 20.43 8.03
CA ALA A 142 -4.44 21.39 9.11
C ALA A 142 -2.98 21.44 9.61
N HIS A 143 -2.41 22.63 9.60
CA HIS A 143 -1.07 22.95 10.13
C HIS A 143 -1.22 23.87 11.34
N ASN A 144 -0.14 24.10 12.08
CA ASN A 144 -0.09 25.04 13.22
C ASN A 144 -0.19 26.53 12.81
N ILE A 145 -1.18 26.87 11.99
CA ILE A 145 -1.39 28.20 11.44
C ILE A 145 -2.84 28.65 11.65
N CYS A 146 -3.01 29.89 12.07
CA CYS A 146 -4.30 30.50 12.35
C CYS A 146 -4.53 31.67 11.40
N TYR A 147 -5.80 31.99 11.16
CA TYR A 147 -6.14 33.18 10.39
C TYR A 147 -6.28 34.41 11.31
N ASP A 148 -5.57 35.47 10.97
CA ASP A 148 -5.69 36.80 11.59
C ASP A 148 -6.54 37.69 10.68
N LYS A 149 -7.79 37.95 11.13
CA LYS A 149 -8.74 38.80 10.40
C LYS A 149 -8.31 40.27 10.32
N LEU A 150 -7.61 40.79 11.33
CA LEU A 150 -7.21 42.19 11.38
C LEU A 150 -6.07 42.48 10.41
N LYS A 151 -5.13 41.54 10.29
CA LYS A 151 -3.99 41.64 9.38
C LYS A 151 -4.25 41.06 7.99
N ASP A 152 -5.38 40.38 7.80
CA ASP A 152 -5.69 39.64 6.58
C ASP A 152 -4.58 38.65 6.19
N ALA A 153 -4.19 37.78 7.14
CA ALA A 153 -3.05 36.89 6.99
C ALA A 153 -3.20 35.57 7.76
N TRP A 154 -2.63 34.50 7.21
CA TRP A 154 -2.37 33.27 7.97
C TRP A 154 -1.02 33.40 8.68
N HIS A 155 -0.92 32.90 9.91
CA HIS A 155 0.30 33.00 10.70
C HIS A 155 0.50 31.78 11.61
N HIS A 156 1.75 31.48 11.97
CA HIS A 156 2.02 30.41 12.93
C HIS A 156 1.36 30.69 14.29
N CYS A 157 0.69 29.69 14.85
CA CYS A 157 0.04 29.77 16.14
C CYS A 157 0.12 28.44 16.90
N ASN A 158 0.24 28.51 18.22
CA ASN A 158 0.32 27.34 19.09
C ASN A 158 -1.04 27.00 19.73
N GLN A 159 -2.13 27.16 18.98
CA GLN A 159 -3.51 26.94 19.44
C GLN A 159 -4.19 25.85 18.59
N PRO A 160 -3.98 24.55 18.89
CA PRO A 160 -4.58 23.40 18.17
C PRO A 160 -6.03 23.54 17.82
N ASP A 161 -6.84 23.93 18.79
CA ASP A 161 -8.26 24.14 18.58
C ASP A 161 -8.56 25.20 17.52
N ARG A 162 -7.83 26.31 17.55
CA ARG A 162 -8.04 27.43 16.64
C ARG A 162 -7.58 27.11 15.22
N TRP A 163 -6.40 26.51 15.03
CA TRP A 163 -5.95 26.20 13.68
C TRP A 163 -6.75 25.06 13.04
N PHE A 164 -7.27 24.11 13.82
CA PHE A 164 -8.30 23.16 13.34
C PHE A 164 -9.57 23.88 12.88
N ALA A 165 -10.12 24.75 13.72
CA ALA A 165 -11.35 25.48 13.42
C ALA A 165 -11.20 26.37 12.17
N ASP A 166 -10.11 27.14 12.09
CA ASP A 166 -9.85 28.06 10.98
C ASP A 166 -9.67 27.29 9.66
N ALA A 167 -8.91 26.19 9.65
CA ALA A 167 -8.72 25.35 8.47
C ALA A 167 -10.04 24.71 8.02
N LYS A 168 -10.80 24.11 8.96
CA LYS A 168 -12.11 23.53 8.69
C LYS A 168 -13.05 24.56 8.06
N LYS A 169 -13.18 25.72 8.70
CA LYS A 169 -14.08 26.78 8.25
C LYS A 169 -13.75 27.21 6.83
N ALA A 170 -12.48 27.41 6.51
CA ALA A 170 -12.09 27.86 5.18
C ALA A 170 -12.46 26.85 4.07
N VAL A 171 -12.31 25.55 4.34
CA VAL A 171 -12.73 24.48 3.41
C VAL A 171 -14.26 24.41 3.32
N ASP A 172 -14.96 24.43 4.46
CA ASP A 172 -16.42 24.35 4.53
C ASP A 172 -17.08 25.54 3.79
N ASP A 173 -16.55 26.76 3.94
CA ASP A 173 -17.05 27.96 3.26
C ASP A 173 -16.97 27.80 1.72
N VAL A 174 -15.90 27.19 1.20
CA VAL A 174 -15.75 26.93 -0.24
C VAL A 174 -16.71 25.85 -0.71
N LEU A 175 -16.79 24.71 -0.03
CA LEU A 175 -17.71 23.63 -0.40
C LEU A 175 -19.17 24.10 -0.34
N SER A 176 -19.53 24.90 0.66
CA SER A 176 -20.83 25.54 0.77
C SER A 176 -21.10 26.48 -0.41
N LYS A 177 -20.11 27.29 -0.81
CA LYS A 177 -20.25 28.20 -1.97
C LYS A 177 -20.39 27.46 -3.29
N ILE A 178 -19.69 26.33 -3.46
CA ILE A 178 -19.81 25.46 -4.64
C ILE A 178 -21.16 24.73 -4.62
N GLY A 179 -21.67 24.38 -3.44
CA GLY A 179 -22.91 23.61 -3.27
C GLY A 179 -22.73 22.11 -3.45
N MET A 180 -21.50 21.59 -3.33
CA MET A 180 -21.20 20.16 -3.51
C MET A 180 -19.99 19.72 -2.69
N GLY A 181 -19.85 18.41 -2.46
CA GLY A 181 -18.80 17.83 -1.65
C GLY A 181 -19.09 17.90 -0.15
N GLN A 182 -18.30 17.15 0.64
CA GLN A 182 -18.40 17.12 2.10
C GLN A 182 -17.00 17.08 2.70
N ASN A 183 -16.75 17.89 3.71
CA ASN A 183 -15.46 17.95 4.40
C ASN A 183 -15.39 16.92 5.54
N ARG A 184 -15.29 15.65 5.17
CA ARG A 184 -15.23 14.49 6.10
C ARG A 184 -13.82 14.12 6.53
N VAL A 185 -12.84 14.46 5.70
CA VAL A 185 -11.45 14.02 5.82
C VAL A 185 -10.58 15.10 6.43
N MET A 186 -9.73 14.69 7.37
CA MET A 186 -8.71 15.54 7.98
C MET A 186 -7.36 14.81 8.00
N SER A 187 -6.32 15.53 7.59
CA SER A 187 -4.93 15.19 7.90
C SER A 187 -4.30 16.36 8.65
N ALA A 188 -3.84 16.12 9.87
CA ALA A 188 -3.30 17.17 10.74
C ALA A 188 -1.81 16.98 10.95
N MET A 189 -1.03 18.05 10.79
CA MET A 189 0.41 18.04 11.06
C MET A 189 0.67 18.21 12.56
N PHE A 190 0.23 17.24 13.37
CA PHE A 190 0.62 17.18 14.77
C PHE A 190 2.06 16.73 14.95
N ILE A 191 2.67 17.17 16.06
CA ILE A 191 3.88 16.54 16.56
C ILE A 191 3.54 15.07 16.90
N ARG A 192 4.46 14.16 16.55
CA ARG A 192 4.35 12.72 16.85
C ARG A 192 4.02 12.49 18.33
N GLY A 193 3.15 11.51 18.60
CA GLY A 193 2.71 11.19 19.96
C GLY A 193 1.68 12.17 20.54
N LYS A 194 0.95 12.91 19.71
CA LYS A 194 -0.19 13.77 20.12
C LYS A 194 -1.55 13.23 19.66
N TYR A 195 -1.67 11.91 19.49
CA TYR A 195 -2.86 11.22 19.00
C TYR A 195 -4.11 11.45 19.85
N ALA A 196 -3.99 11.57 21.17
CA ALA A 196 -5.14 11.88 22.04
C ALA A 196 -5.72 13.27 21.75
N GLN A 197 -4.86 14.26 21.49
CA GLN A 197 -5.29 15.62 21.15
C GLN A 197 -5.92 15.66 19.76
N GLU A 198 -5.30 14.98 18.80
CA GLU A 198 -5.87 14.79 17.46
C GLU A 198 -7.27 14.21 17.54
N CYS A 199 -7.46 13.08 18.24
CA CYS A 199 -8.76 12.44 18.37
C CYS A 199 -9.83 13.37 18.95
N SER A 200 -9.48 14.10 20.02
CA SER A 200 -10.39 15.05 20.65
C SER A 200 -10.86 16.13 19.66
N LEU A 201 -9.96 16.61 18.79
CA LEU A 201 -10.27 17.61 17.78
C LEU A 201 -11.04 17.03 16.59
N MET A 202 -10.67 15.84 16.12
CA MET A 202 -11.43 15.09 15.10
C MET A 202 -12.90 14.96 15.51
N GLN A 203 -13.14 14.50 16.75
CA GLN A 203 -14.47 14.38 17.32
C GLN A 203 -15.17 15.73 17.46
N LYS A 204 -14.50 16.74 18.04
CA LYS A 204 -15.07 18.08 18.26
C LYS A 204 -15.54 18.73 16.95
N TYR A 205 -14.80 18.53 15.87
CA TYR A 205 -15.07 19.15 14.57
C TYR A 205 -15.81 18.23 13.59
N GLY A 206 -16.21 17.03 14.02
CA GLY A 206 -17.06 16.12 13.25
C GLY A 206 -16.37 15.48 12.05
N TYR A 207 -15.05 15.29 12.09
CA TYR A 207 -14.33 14.51 11.10
C TYR A 207 -14.43 13.03 11.44
N ASP A 208 -14.84 12.22 10.48
CA ASP A 208 -14.96 10.77 10.63
C ASP A 208 -13.85 10.01 9.87
N ILE A 209 -12.91 10.72 9.22
CA ILE A 209 -11.81 10.12 8.47
C ILE A 209 -10.49 10.84 8.79
N GLY A 210 -9.57 10.14 9.46
CA GLY A 210 -8.19 10.56 9.70
C GLY A 210 -7.26 9.96 8.65
N LEU A 211 -6.54 10.81 7.91
CA LEU A 211 -5.70 10.38 6.79
C LEU A 211 -4.22 10.70 7.05
N GLY A 212 -3.38 9.66 7.17
CA GLY A 212 -1.92 9.84 7.25
C GLY A 212 -1.32 10.20 8.61
N ASN A 213 -2.03 9.94 9.72
CA ASN A 213 -1.60 10.42 11.04
C ASN A 213 -0.61 9.49 11.77
N ARG A 214 -0.59 8.19 11.42
CA ARG A 214 0.25 7.17 12.06
C ARG A 214 1.21 6.37 11.14
N PRO A 215 1.43 6.71 9.85
CA PRO A 215 2.17 5.83 8.95
C PRO A 215 3.62 5.64 9.40
N GLU A 216 4.27 6.64 10.00
CA GLU A 216 5.67 6.52 10.43
C GLU A 216 5.88 5.51 11.56
N ILE A 217 4.87 5.27 12.41
CA ILE A 217 4.94 4.24 13.45
C ILE A 217 4.91 2.86 12.82
N ALA A 218 3.95 2.65 11.91
CA ALA A 218 3.83 1.40 11.16
C ALA A 218 5.09 1.11 10.35
N LEU A 219 5.70 2.13 9.72
CA LEU A 219 6.97 2.00 9.02
C LEU A 219 8.10 1.51 9.91
N ASN A 220 8.16 1.95 11.17
CA ASN A 220 9.20 1.51 12.11
C ASN A 220 9.04 0.06 12.55
N TYR A 221 7.80 -0.44 12.66
CA TYR A 221 7.55 -1.84 13.02
C TYR A 221 7.63 -2.78 11.82
N PHE A 222 7.12 -2.36 10.67
CA PHE A 222 6.86 -3.27 9.55
C PHE A 222 7.66 -2.96 8.29
N GLY A 223 8.28 -1.78 8.18
CA GLY A 223 8.87 -1.29 6.93
C GLY A 223 7.84 -0.91 5.86
N HIS A 224 6.54 -1.02 6.18
CA HIS A 224 5.41 -0.62 5.35
C HIS A 224 4.32 0.05 6.19
N VAL A 225 3.39 0.72 5.51
CA VAL A 225 2.22 1.37 6.14
C VAL A 225 1.16 0.32 6.47
N VAL A 226 0.22 0.61 7.37
CA VAL A 226 -0.91 -0.30 7.60
C VAL A 226 -1.75 -0.42 6.33
N TRP A 227 -2.18 -1.65 5.99
CA TRP A 227 -2.90 -1.94 4.76
C TRP A 227 -4.41 -2.05 4.92
N ASN A 228 -4.93 -2.01 6.14
CA ASN A 228 -6.37 -2.05 6.41
C ASN A 228 -6.77 -0.78 7.14
N PRO A 229 -7.84 -0.07 6.73
CA PRO A 229 -8.43 0.99 7.54
C PRO A 229 -8.88 0.44 8.90
N TRP A 230 -8.75 1.22 9.97
CA TRP A 230 -9.12 0.76 11.31
C TRP A 230 -9.43 1.91 12.26
N ARG A 231 -10.11 1.62 13.37
CA ARG A 231 -10.33 2.59 14.44
C ARG A 231 -9.11 2.64 15.38
N ALA A 232 -8.09 3.40 15.02
CA ALA A 232 -6.87 3.49 15.83
C ALA A 232 -7.15 4.06 17.22
N SER A 233 -6.47 3.53 18.24
CA SER A 233 -6.57 4.02 19.60
C SER A 233 -6.13 5.48 19.73
N CYS A 234 -6.78 6.19 20.65
CA CYS A 234 -6.52 7.60 20.95
C CYS A 234 -5.48 7.78 22.07
N VAL A 235 -4.43 6.97 22.05
CA VAL A 235 -3.35 6.99 23.05
C VAL A 235 -2.07 7.55 22.46
N ASN A 236 -1.33 8.31 23.27
CA ASN A 236 -0.04 8.88 22.86
C ASN A 236 1.12 7.88 23.02
N ASP A 237 0.85 6.72 23.63
CA ASP A 237 1.84 5.68 23.85
C ASP A 237 2.26 5.04 22.53
N TYR A 238 3.56 5.09 22.24
CA TYR A 238 4.11 4.62 20.97
C TYR A 238 3.89 3.11 20.79
N SER A 239 3.92 2.31 21.87
CA SER A 239 3.73 0.86 21.80
C SER A 239 2.29 0.40 21.52
N SER A 240 1.29 1.25 21.77
CA SER A 240 -0.13 0.88 21.68
C SER A 240 -0.98 1.77 20.78
N CYS A 241 -0.42 2.82 20.19
CA CYS A 241 -1.13 3.74 19.29
C CYS A 241 -1.60 3.14 17.95
N LEU A 242 -1.20 1.91 17.63
CA LEU A 242 -1.69 1.11 16.50
C LEU A 242 -2.76 0.08 16.89
N VAL A 243 -3.05 -0.07 18.19
CA VAL A 243 -4.12 -0.95 18.69
C VAL A 243 -5.48 -0.41 18.24
N GLU A 244 -6.40 -1.30 17.87
CA GLU A 244 -7.76 -0.92 17.54
C GLU A 244 -8.59 -0.61 18.79
N ASP A 245 -9.38 0.46 18.72
CA ASP A 245 -10.37 0.84 19.70
C ASP A 245 -11.69 1.12 18.97
N HIS A 246 -12.63 0.18 19.06
CA HIS A 246 -13.95 0.30 18.41
C HIS A 246 -14.77 1.52 18.86
N SER A 247 -14.38 2.19 19.96
CA SER A 247 -15.02 3.41 20.43
C SER A 247 -14.48 4.69 19.78
N THR A 248 -13.34 4.64 19.07
CA THR A 248 -12.80 5.80 18.34
C THR A 248 -13.80 6.24 17.27
N PRO A 249 -14.23 7.51 17.22
CA PRO A 249 -15.37 7.94 16.39
C PRO A 249 -15.06 8.10 14.90
N PHE A 250 -13.81 7.93 14.49
CA PHE A 250 -13.35 8.05 13.11
C PHE A 250 -12.47 6.85 12.75
N ILE A 251 -12.24 6.65 11.45
CA ILE A 251 -11.30 5.63 10.97
C ILE A 251 -9.97 6.26 10.58
N SER A 252 -8.89 5.51 10.75
CA SER A 252 -7.57 5.83 10.26
C SER A 252 -7.33 5.14 8.93
N ILE A 253 -6.92 5.91 7.93
CA ILE A 253 -6.44 5.41 6.63
C ILE A 253 -4.99 5.85 6.50
N ASP A 254 -4.11 4.89 6.28
CA ASP A 254 -2.69 5.12 6.16
C ASP A 254 -2.27 5.32 4.69
N HIS A 255 -1.19 6.08 4.49
CA HIS A 255 -0.57 6.26 3.18
C HIS A 255 0.94 6.50 3.31
N ARG A 256 1.66 6.31 2.21
CA ARG A 256 3.09 6.62 2.10
C ARG A 256 3.34 8.14 2.02
N ALA A 257 4.61 8.50 2.16
CA ALA A 257 5.12 9.86 2.05
C ALA A 257 5.06 10.39 0.60
N GLN A 258 5.60 11.59 0.38
CA GLN A 258 5.70 12.26 -0.92
C GLN A 258 6.27 11.34 -2.02
N ILE A 259 5.46 11.03 -3.03
CA ILE A 259 5.88 10.32 -4.24
C ILE A 259 7.09 11.00 -4.90
N GLY A 260 8.07 10.20 -5.30
CA GLY A 260 9.33 10.65 -5.91
C GLY A 260 10.37 11.19 -4.93
N SER A 261 10.03 11.37 -3.65
CA SER A 261 10.98 11.84 -2.63
C SER A 261 11.74 10.71 -1.96
N THR A 262 12.98 10.97 -1.56
CA THR A 262 13.80 10.08 -0.71
C THR A 262 13.98 10.60 0.70
N THR A 263 13.53 11.82 1.00
CA THR A 263 13.84 12.52 2.26
C THR A 263 12.61 12.97 3.04
N SER A 264 11.43 12.96 2.42
CA SER A 264 10.19 13.40 3.07
C SER A 264 9.81 12.51 4.26
N HIS A 265 9.10 13.08 5.24
CA HIS A 265 8.62 12.39 6.46
C HIS A 265 9.73 11.71 7.29
N GLY A 266 10.95 12.26 7.28
CA GLY A 266 12.08 11.73 8.05
C GLY A 266 12.88 10.65 7.32
N GLY A 267 13.00 10.75 5.99
CA GLY A 267 13.85 9.85 5.19
C GLY A 267 13.10 8.70 4.52
N VAL A 268 11.77 8.78 4.38
CA VAL A 268 10.98 7.72 3.76
C VAL A 268 11.13 7.79 2.23
N ASP A 269 11.77 6.76 1.65
CA ASP A 269 11.85 6.61 0.19
C ASP A 269 10.48 6.23 -0.40
N SER A 270 10.00 7.07 -1.30
CA SER A 270 8.73 6.92 -2.03
C SER A 270 8.92 7.18 -3.53
N ARG A 271 10.14 6.95 -4.07
CA ARG A 271 10.34 6.84 -5.52
C ARG A 271 9.49 5.72 -6.10
N SER A 272 9.13 5.82 -7.38
CA SER A 272 8.24 4.87 -8.05
C SER A 272 8.67 3.41 -7.86
N ASN A 273 9.96 3.09 -8.03
CA ASN A 273 10.49 1.73 -7.80
C ASN A 273 10.21 1.22 -6.38
N THR A 274 10.37 2.08 -5.37
CA THR A 274 10.06 1.74 -3.98
C THR A 274 8.57 1.54 -3.77
N LEU A 275 7.72 2.37 -4.38
CA LEU A 275 6.26 2.22 -4.31
C LEU A 275 5.79 0.91 -4.99
N LYS A 276 6.31 0.57 -6.17
CA LYS A 276 6.01 -0.69 -6.88
C LYS A 276 6.33 -1.90 -6.00
N ARG A 277 7.52 -1.92 -5.42
CA ARG A 277 7.94 -2.97 -4.46
C ARG A 277 7.02 -3.08 -3.25
N GLN A 278 6.60 -1.95 -2.70
CA GLN A 278 5.73 -1.91 -1.51
C GLN A 278 4.31 -2.37 -1.85
N PHE A 279 3.82 -2.01 -3.03
CA PHE A 279 2.56 -2.52 -3.54
C PHE A 279 2.61 -4.04 -3.77
N LEU A 280 3.74 -4.57 -4.26
CA LEU A 280 3.91 -6.02 -4.40
C LEU A 280 3.82 -6.76 -3.06
N MET A 281 4.32 -6.20 -1.96
CA MET A 281 4.17 -6.81 -0.62
C MET A 281 2.69 -6.96 -0.25
N LEU A 282 1.91 -5.90 -0.43
CA LEU A 282 0.47 -5.90 -0.21
C LEU A 282 -0.24 -6.89 -1.13
N PHE A 283 0.06 -6.87 -2.43
CA PHE A 283 -0.55 -7.78 -3.39
C PHE A 283 -0.32 -9.25 -3.03
N LEU A 284 0.88 -9.59 -2.55
CA LEU A 284 1.19 -10.95 -2.12
C LEU A 284 0.34 -11.35 -0.90
N GLU A 285 0.18 -10.47 0.09
CA GLU A 285 -0.71 -10.71 1.23
C GLU A 285 -2.16 -10.90 0.79
N TRP A 286 -2.68 -9.95 0.02
CA TRP A 286 -4.04 -9.96 -0.52
C TRP A 286 -4.33 -11.23 -1.32
N LYS A 287 -3.41 -11.63 -2.21
CA LYS A 287 -3.61 -12.79 -3.08
C LYS A 287 -3.51 -14.12 -2.32
N VAL A 288 -2.71 -14.19 -1.24
CA VAL A 288 -2.70 -15.36 -0.36
C VAL A 288 -4.05 -15.51 0.32
N ARG A 289 -4.63 -14.42 0.82
CA ARG A 289 -5.94 -14.45 1.46
C ARG A 289 -7.06 -14.81 0.50
N GLU A 290 -7.03 -14.23 -0.70
CA GLU A 290 -7.96 -14.57 -1.78
C GLU A 290 -7.85 -16.03 -2.20
N ALA A 291 -6.64 -16.59 -2.26
CA ALA A 291 -6.45 -17.98 -2.69
C ALA A 291 -7.02 -18.99 -1.69
N TYR A 292 -6.87 -18.71 -0.39
CA TYR A 292 -7.24 -19.60 0.70
C TYR A 292 -8.54 -19.21 1.43
N ASP A 293 -9.31 -18.26 0.87
CA ASP A 293 -10.57 -17.76 1.42
C ASP A 293 -10.41 -17.37 2.91
N ILE A 294 -9.33 -16.63 3.21
CA ILE A 294 -8.96 -16.19 4.56
C ILE A 294 -9.64 -14.85 4.84
N GLU A 295 -10.58 -14.85 5.78
CA GLU A 295 -11.13 -13.67 6.47
C GLU A 295 -11.29 -12.39 5.62
N ASP A 296 -12.53 -11.99 5.32
CA ASP A 296 -12.80 -10.71 4.64
C ASP A 296 -12.26 -9.52 5.47
N LYS A 297 -11.40 -8.71 4.84
CA LYS A 297 -10.85 -7.45 5.37
C LYS A 297 -10.91 -6.35 4.32
N MET A 298 -11.06 -5.11 4.75
CA MET A 298 -10.92 -3.94 3.87
C MET A 298 -9.46 -3.60 3.61
N TRP A 299 -9.09 -3.35 2.35
CA TRP A 299 -7.71 -3.06 1.96
C TRP A 299 -7.54 -1.66 1.42
N SER A 300 -6.52 -0.95 1.89
CA SER A 300 -6.15 0.37 1.40
C SER A 300 -4.64 0.50 1.23
N TRP A 301 -4.24 1.20 0.18
CA TRP A 301 -2.86 1.62 -0.01
C TRP A 301 -2.83 2.99 -0.68
N GLY A 302 -1.93 3.85 -0.22
CA GLY A 302 -1.86 5.19 -0.77
C GLY A 302 -0.49 5.81 -0.75
N VAL A 303 -0.40 6.95 -1.43
CA VAL A 303 0.78 7.81 -1.47
C VAL A 303 0.36 9.27 -1.52
N VAL A 304 1.16 10.16 -0.93
CA VAL A 304 0.94 11.61 -0.96
C VAL A 304 1.69 12.28 -2.10
N HIS A 305 1.13 13.35 -2.64
CA HIS A 305 1.85 14.39 -3.38
C HIS A 305 1.52 15.76 -2.80
N HIS A 306 2.51 16.64 -2.70
CA HIS A 306 2.33 18.04 -2.33
C HIS A 306 2.37 18.89 -3.62
N PRO A 307 1.23 19.45 -4.09
CA PRO A 307 1.20 20.27 -5.30
C PRO A 307 2.12 21.49 -5.23
N ASN A 308 2.53 21.90 -4.03
CA ASN A 308 3.58 22.89 -3.79
C ASN A 308 4.96 22.48 -4.33
N TYR A 309 5.15 21.30 -4.93
CA TYR A 309 6.38 20.97 -5.64
C TYR A 309 6.27 21.12 -7.16
N GLY A 310 5.08 21.42 -7.68
CA GLY A 310 4.82 21.52 -9.11
C GLY A 310 5.28 20.26 -9.86
N SER A 311 5.85 20.47 -11.04
CA SER A 311 6.19 19.38 -11.97
C SER A 311 7.35 18.46 -11.57
N LYS A 312 7.96 18.69 -10.42
CA LYS A 312 9.16 17.97 -9.96
C LYS A 312 8.98 16.44 -9.97
N TYR A 313 7.78 15.94 -9.66
CA TYR A 313 7.52 14.51 -9.46
C TYR A 313 6.56 13.90 -10.49
N HIS A 314 6.32 14.58 -11.62
CA HIS A 314 5.42 14.09 -12.68
C HIS A 314 5.83 12.70 -13.17
N ASN A 315 7.12 12.47 -13.43
CA ASN A 315 7.61 11.18 -13.94
C ASN A 315 7.32 10.02 -12.98
N ASP A 316 7.54 10.20 -11.67
CA ASP A 316 7.25 9.15 -10.68
C ASP A 316 5.75 8.87 -10.56
N ILE A 317 4.91 9.93 -10.64
CA ILE A 317 3.45 9.80 -10.65
C ILE A 317 2.99 8.99 -11.87
N GLU A 318 3.42 9.41 -13.06
CA GLU A 318 3.04 8.77 -14.32
C GLU A 318 3.49 7.31 -14.38
N ASP A 319 4.74 7.03 -14.00
CA ASP A 319 5.31 5.69 -14.00
C ASP A 319 4.57 4.76 -13.04
N PHE A 320 4.34 5.21 -11.80
CA PHE A 320 3.72 4.37 -10.78
C PHE A 320 2.25 4.04 -11.10
N PHE A 321 1.42 5.04 -11.41
CA PHE A 321 0.00 4.81 -11.70
C PHE A 321 -0.22 4.11 -13.05
N THR A 322 0.65 4.34 -14.05
CA THR A 322 0.60 3.56 -15.30
C THR A 322 0.93 2.09 -15.04
N TRP A 323 1.91 1.81 -14.17
CA TRP A 323 2.23 0.44 -13.75
C TRP A 323 1.05 -0.23 -13.01
N LEU A 324 0.41 0.47 -12.07
CA LEU A 324 -0.79 -0.02 -11.38
C LEU A 324 -1.91 -0.37 -12.36
N ASN A 325 -2.22 0.51 -13.32
CA ASN A 325 -3.24 0.30 -14.34
C ASN A 325 -2.94 -0.88 -15.27
N LYS A 326 -1.65 -1.09 -15.56
CA LYS A 326 -1.20 -2.19 -16.42
C LYS A 326 -1.44 -3.54 -15.77
N TYR A 327 -1.15 -3.67 -14.47
CA TYR A 327 -1.04 -4.98 -13.81
C TYR A 327 -2.16 -5.31 -12.82
N PHE A 328 -2.75 -4.31 -12.15
CA PHE A 328 -3.60 -4.56 -10.98
C PHE A 328 -4.96 -3.86 -11.05
N VAL A 329 -5.00 -2.57 -11.36
CA VAL A 329 -6.25 -1.80 -11.29
C VAL A 329 -7.22 -2.27 -12.36
N GLY A 330 -8.44 -2.61 -11.92
CA GLY A 330 -9.50 -3.16 -12.75
C GLY A 330 -9.20 -4.54 -13.34
N LYS A 331 -8.10 -5.20 -12.94
CA LYS A 331 -7.79 -6.57 -13.35
C LYS A 331 -8.49 -7.54 -12.41
N GLN A 332 -8.90 -8.68 -12.97
CA GLN A 332 -9.54 -9.75 -12.22
C GLN A 332 -8.60 -10.93 -12.02
N THR A 333 -8.76 -11.61 -10.87
CA THR A 333 -8.19 -12.94 -10.64
C THR A 333 -8.97 -14.00 -11.40
N ILE A 334 -8.47 -15.24 -11.41
CA ILE A 334 -9.20 -16.37 -12.00
C ILE A 334 -10.52 -16.67 -11.28
N LYS A 335 -10.65 -16.28 -10.01
CA LYS A 335 -11.90 -16.38 -9.24
C LYS A 335 -12.88 -15.24 -9.56
N GLY A 336 -12.49 -14.28 -10.40
CA GLY A 336 -13.32 -13.14 -10.80
C GLY A 336 -13.23 -11.90 -9.88
N ASN A 337 -12.42 -11.97 -8.82
CA ASN A 337 -12.24 -10.85 -7.88
C ASN A 337 -11.44 -9.72 -8.52
N ILE A 338 -11.89 -8.48 -8.36
CA ILE A 338 -11.13 -7.30 -8.80
C ILE A 338 -9.97 -7.09 -7.84
N ILE A 339 -8.74 -6.95 -8.36
CA ILE A 339 -7.55 -6.84 -7.52
C ILE A 339 -7.45 -5.47 -6.85
N ALA A 340 -7.65 -4.39 -7.63
CA ALA A 340 -7.49 -3.03 -7.12
C ALA A 340 -8.42 -2.04 -7.84
N VAL A 341 -8.81 -0.99 -7.12
CA VAL A 341 -9.66 0.10 -7.61
C VAL A 341 -9.15 1.45 -7.08
N TYR A 342 -9.36 2.54 -7.82
CA TYR A 342 -9.10 3.88 -7.29
C TYR A 342 -10.28 4.38 -6.47
N SER A 343 -9.98 4.93 -5.30
CA SER A 343 -10.99 5.42 -4.36
C SER A 343 -10.57 6.74 -3.71
N THR A 344 -11.57 7.53 -3.33
CA THR A 344 -11.37 8.62 -2.38
C THR A 344 -11.40 8.09 -0.94
N ALA A 345 -10.98 8.88 0.03
CA ALA A 345 -10.99 8.47 1.43
C ALA A 345 -12.43 8.23 1.94
N SER A 346 -13.40 9.06 1.53
CA SER A 346 -14.82 8.81 1.85
C SER A 346 -15.33 7.47 1.31
N GLN A 347 -14.95 7.08 0.09
CA GLN A 347 -15.38 5.78 -0.47
C GLN A 347 -14.83 4.62 0.35
N ILE A 348 -13.56 4.69 0.75
CA ILE A 348 -12.94 3.70 1.65
C ILE A 348 -13.67 3.66 2.99
N ALA A 349 -14.00 4.83 3.55
CA ALA A 349 -14.70 4.92 4.84
C ALA A 349 -16.10 4.32 4.80
N ASP A 350 -16.88 4.62 3.77
CA ASP A 350 -18.24 4.11 3.62
C ASP A 350 -18.25 2.59 3.47
N GLU A 351 -17.27 2.03 2.76
CA GLU A 351 -17.08 0.59 2.64
C GLU A 351 -16.60 -0.05 3.95
N TYR A 352 -15.67 0.59 4.67
CA TYR A 352 -15.26 0.14 6.01
C TYR A 352 -16.44 0.12 6.99
N TYR A 353 -17.25 1.18 7.06
CA TYR A 353 -18.41 1.21 7.96
C TYR A 353 -19.45 0.15 7.59
N SER A 354 -19.61 -0.14 6.29
CA SER A 354 -20.46 -1.22 5.81
C SER A 354 -19.92 -2.60 6.20
N TRP A 355 -18.60 -2.79 6.11
CA TRP A 355 -17.92 -4.00 6.55
C TRP A 355 -18.02 -4.18 8.07
N GLU A 356 -17.70 -3.15 8.87
CA GLU A 356 -17.75 -3.16 10.33
C GLU A 356 -19.15 -3.52 10.85
N LYS A 357 -20.19 -2.98 10.20
CA LYS A 357 -21.59 -3.31 10.53
C LYS A 357 -21.94 -4.77 10.28
N LYS A 358 -21.37 -5.39 9.23
CA LYS A 358 -21.55 -6.82 8.93
C LYS A 358 -20.71 -7.73 9.83
N HIS A 359 -19.66 -7.16 10.43
CA HIS A 359 -18.64 -7.86 11.20
C HIS A 359 -18.49 -7.27 12.61
N PRO A 360 -19.57 -7.23 13.43
CA PRO A 360 -19.54 -6.57 14.73
C PRO A 360 -18.48 -7.19 15.65
N GLY A 361 -17.58 -6.34 16.17
CA GLY A 361 -16.51 -6.74 17.09
C GLY A 361 -15.35 -7.50 16.44
N ARG A 362 -15.33 -7.67 15.11
CA ARG A 362 -14.16 -8.19 14.40
C ARG A 362 -13.16 -7.06 14.16
N SER A 363 -11.88 -7.36 14.37
CA SER A 363 -10.82 -6.39 14.18
C SER A 363 -10.43 -6.31 12.70
N SER A 364 -10.34 -5.09 12.16
CA SER A 364 -9.80 -4.91 10.80
C SER A 364 -8.28 -4.96 10.82
N PHE A 365 -7.68 -4.25 11.76
CA PHE A 365 -6.27 -4.27 12.07
C PHE A 365 -6.06 -3.82 13.52
N SER A 366 -5.17 -4.49 14.23
CA SER A 366 -4.69 -4.09 15.54
C SER A 366 -3.26 -4.60 15.72
N TYR A 367 -2.41 -3.79 16.35
CA TYR A 367 -1.04 -4.21 16.67
C TYR A 367 -0.53 -3.51 17.94
N MET A 368 0.03 -4.30 18.85
CA MET A 368 0.82 -3.83 19.98
C MET A 368 2.30 -4.19 19.79
N ALA A 369 3.19 -3.27 20.17
CA ALA A 369 4.63 -3.49 20.06
C ALA A 369 5.08 -4.76 20.79
N GLY A 370 5.84 -5.60 20.08
CA GLY A 370 6.31 -6.89 20.58
C GLY A 370 5.42 -8.07 20.18
N GLU A 371 4.24 -7.82 19.62
CA GLU A 371 3.43 -8.87 18.99
C GLU A 371 4.04 -9.32 17.65
N GLU A 372 3.60 -10.50 17.20
CA GLU A 372 3.94 -11.04 15.88
C GLU A 372 3.44 -10.13 14.76
N TYR A 373 4.05 -10.27 13.59
CA TYR A 373 3.64 -9.53 12.41
C TYR A 373 2.18 -9.86 12.04
N PRO A 374 1.28 -8.86 11.86
CA PRO A 374 -0.17 -9.10 11.79
C PRO A 374 -0.68 -9.65 10.44
N TYR A 375 0.22 -10.02 9.53
CA TYR A 375 -0.09 -10.49 8.18
C TYR A 375 0.62 -11.83 7.89
N TYR A 376 0.11 -12.62 6.95
CA TYR A 376 0.59 -13.99 6.70
C TYR A 376 1.89 -14.07 5.89
N THR A 377 2.25 -12.99 5.20
CA THR A 377 3.36 -12.98 4.22
C THR A 377 4.63 -12.32 4.74
N GLU A 378 4.96 -12.53 6.03
CA GLU A 378 6.14 -11.92 6.66
C GLU A 378 7.44 -12.22 5.89
N PHE A 379 7.59 -13.46 5.43
CA PHE A 379 8.74 -13.89 4.63
C PHE A 379 8.90 -13.03 3.38
N ALA A 380 7.83 -12.88 2.58
CA ALA A 380 7.85 -12.04 1.38
C ALA A 380 8.13 -10.58 1.72
N LYS A 381 7.48 -10.03 2.76
CA LYS A 381 7.72 -8.67 3.24
C LYS A 381 9.21 -8.44 3.54
N ASN A 382 9.83 -9.31 4.35
CA ASN A 382 11.24 -9.19 4.72
C ASN A 382 12.17 -9.32 3.51
N LEU A 383 11.88 -10.24 2.58
CA LEU A 383 12.68 -10.42 1.37
C LEU A 383 12.57 -9.22 0.41
N LEU A 384 11.36 -8.72 0.20
CA LEU A 384 11.12 -7.59 -0.71
C LEU A 384 11.63 -6.28 -0.11
N LEU A 385 11.55 -6.05 1.21
CA LEU A 385 12.01 -4.80 1.83
C LEU A 385 13.50 -4.54 1.58
N ASN A 386 14.28 -5.62 1.48
CA ASN A 386 15.70 -5.61 1.23
C ASN A 386 16.06 -5.64 -0.26
N SER A 387 15.07 -5.53 -1.15
CA SER A 387 15.24 -5.55 -2.61
C SER A 387 14.89 -4.20 -3.25
N GLU A 388 15.43 -3.92 -4.42
CA GLU A 388 15.06 -2.81 -5.30
C GLU A 388 14.24 -3.34 -6.47
N TYR A 389 13.25 -2.58 -6.94
CA TYR A 389 12.49 -2.92 -8.14
C TYR A 389 13.29 -2.58 -9.40
N ASN A 390 13.42 -3.55 -10.31
CA ASN A 390 14.28 -3.47 -11.49
C ASN A 390 13.52 -3.67 -12.82
N GLY A 391 12.18 -3.72 -12.80
CA GLY A 391 11.33 -3.81 -13.98
C GLY A 391 10.55 -5.12 -14.07
N GLU A 392 10.01 -5.40 -15.25
CA GLU A 392 9.23 -6.60 -15.53
C GLU A 392 9.93 -7.51 -16.54
N ILE A 393 9.67 -8.81 -16.42
CA ILE A 393 10.18 -9.83 -17.35
C ILE A 393 9.05 -10.20 -18.29
N GLN A 394 9.33 -10.13 -19.60
CA GLN A 394 8.41 -10.66 -20.59
C GLN A 394 8.51 -12.18 -20.60
N LEU A 395 7.47 -12.83 -20.08
CA LEU A 395 7.28 -14.27 -20.14
C LEU A 395 6.11 -14.58 -21.09
N THR A 396 5.99 -15.85 -21.48
CA THR A 396 4.93 -16.28 -22.40
C THR A 396 3.57 -16.37 -21.70
N GLY A 397 2.51 -16.11 -22.46
CA GLY A 397 1.13 -16.25 -21.98
C GLY A 397 0.74 -15.20 -20.93
N ASN A 398 0.07 -15.66 -19.87
CA ASN A 398 -0.49 -14.82 -18.81
C ASN A 398 0.38 -14.78 -17.54
N VAL A 399 1.65 -15.18 -17.64
CA VAL A 399 2.59 -15.15 -16.52
C VAL A 399 3.18 -13.75 -16.40
N ILE A 400 2.92 -13.12 -15.26
CA ILE A 400 3.49 -11.83 -14.89
C ILE A 400 4.72 -12.10 -14.03
N ALA A 401 5.81 -11.38 -14.31
CA ALA A 401 7.05 -11.51 -13.59
C ALA A 401 7.63 -10.14 -13.28
N PHE A 402 7.82 -9.86 -11.98
CA PHE A 402 8.45 -8.64 -11.50
C PHE A 402 9.87 -8.95 -11.05
N LEU A 403 10.83 -8.24 -11.64
CA LEU A 403 12.24 -8.37 -11.34
C LEU A 403 12.62 -7.39 -10.24
N LEU A 404 13.18 -7.93 -9.17
CA LEU A 404 13.82 -7.16 -8.12
C LEU A 404 15.27 -7.63 -7.94
N LYS A 405 16.07 -6.83 -7.23
CA LYS A 405 17.47 -7.16 -6.91
C LYS A 405 17.81 -6.78 -5.48
N ASN A 406 18.50 -7.66 -4.77
CA ASN A 406 19.08 -7.37 -3.46
C ASN A 406 20.57 -7.72 -3.43
N SER A 407 21.20 -7.61 -2.26
CA SER A 407 22.62 -7.94 -2.06
C SER A 407 22.99 -9.39 -2.39
N LYS A 408 22.01 -10.31 -2.41
CA LYS A 408 22.20 -11.74 -2.71
C LYS A 408 21.93 -12.08 -4.18
N GLY A 409 21.44 -11.14 -4.99
CA GLY A 409 21.17 -11.32 -6.41
C GLY A 409 19.74 -10.95 -6.79
N TYR A 410 19.22 -11.60 -7.84
CA TYR A 410 17.85 -11.36 -8.30
C TYR A 410 16.81 -11.99 -7.37
N VAL A 411 15.68 -11.31 -7.25
CA VAL A 411 14.45 -11.78 -6.61
C VAL A 411 13.34 -11.60 -7.63
N ILE A 412 12.70 -12.69 -8.06
CA ILE A 412 11.66 -12.62 -9.11
C ILE A 412 10.33 -13.03 -8.50
N VAL A 413 9.35 -12.13 -8.53
CA VAL A 413 7.96 -12.44 -8.14
C VAL A 413 7.21 -12.89 -9.40
N LEU A 414 6.71 -14.12 -9.40
CA LEU A 414 5.97 -14.75 -10.49
C LEU A 414 4.51 -14.93 -10.13
N TRP A 415 3.61 -14.70 -11.07
CA TRP A 415 2.20 -14.98 -10.92
C TRP A 415 1.55 -15.33 -12.25
N ASN A 416 0.82 -16.45 -12.34
CA ASN A 416 0.06 -16.82 -13.53
C ASN A 416 -1.41 -16.40 -13.37
N ARG A 417 -1.78 -15.28 -14.02
CA ARG A 417 -3.17 -14.80 -14.02
C ARG A 417 -4.10 -15.61 -14.94
N GLY A 418 -3.55 -16.46 -15.80
CA GLY A 418 -4.32 -17.18 -16.83
C GLY A 418 -4.97 -18.48 -16.38
N GLY A 419 -4.77 -18.88 -15.12
CA GLY A 419 -5.19 -20.20 -14.63
C GLY A 419 -4.31 -21.34 -15.13
N GLY A 420 -4.51 -22.52 -14.54
CA GLY A 420 -3.68 -23.70 -14.76
C GLY A 420 -2.24 -23.51 -14.30
N ILE A 421 -1.40 -24.51 -14.60
CA ILE A 421 0.04 -24.47 -14.31
C ILE A 421 0.80 -24.18 -15.58
N LYS A 422 1.75 -23.25 -15.50
CA LYS A 422 2.72 -22.94 -16.55
C LYS A 422 4.12 -23.21 -16.05
N VAL A 423 5.02 -23.54 -16.97
CA VAL A 423 6.44 -23.72 -16.66
C VAL A 423 7.21 -22.63 -17.40
N VAL A 424 8.10 -21.93 -16.69
CA VAL A 424 8.89 -20.83 -17.24
C VAL A 424 10.39 -21.08 -17.04
N ASP A 425 11.18 -20.54 -17.95
CA ASP A 425 12.64 -20.59 -17.91
C ASP A 425 13.21 -19.25 -17.43
N LEU A 426 13.93 -19.29 -16.32
CA LEU A 426 14.61 -18.18 -15.66
C LEU A 426 16.15 -18.32 -15.68
N SER A 427 16.70 -19.21 -16.50
CA SER A 427 18.15 -19.48 -16.59
C SER A 427 18.96 -18.26 -17.01
N LYS A 428 18.33 -17.28 -17.66
CA LYS A 428 18.92 -15.96 -17.95
C LYS A 428 19.28 -15.17 -16.67
N TYR A 429 18.56 -15.39 -15.58
CA TYR A 429 18.70 -14.63 -14.34
C TYR A 429 19.45 -15.40 -13.25
N PHE A 430 19.42 -16.73 -13.29
CA PHE A 430 20.02 -17.57 -12.26
C PHE A 430 20.95 -18.63 -12.87
N SER A 431 22.12 -18.77 -12.26
CA SER A 431 23.00 -19.92 -12.48
C SER A 431 22.92 -20.89 -11.30
N GLY A 432 22.93 -22.19 -11.59
CA GLY A 432 22.80 -23.23 -10.57
C GLY A 432 21.36 -23.45 -10.11
N ASP A 433 21.20 -23.82 -8.84
CA ASP A 433 19.88 -24.11 -8.26
C ASP A 433 19.21 -22.84 -7.69
N VAL A 434 17.88 -22.82 -7.75
CA VAL A 434 17.06 -21.75 -7.20
C VAL A 434 16.09 -22.29 -6.15
N LYS A 435 15.74 -21.43 -5.20
CA LYS A 435 14.62 -21.64 -4.29
C LYS A 435 13.37 -21.04 -4.92
N LEU A 436 12.36 -21.88 -5.12
CA LEU A 436 11.00 -21.44 -5.43
C LEU A 436 10.24 -21.36 -4.12
N CYS A 437 9.91 -20.15 -3.69
CA CYS A 437 9.33 -19.88 -2.39
C CYS A 437 7.86 -19.44 -2.51
N THR A 438 7.05 -19.86 -1.56
CA THR A 438 5.74 -19.26 -1.29
C THR A 438 5.90 -17.91 -0.58
N PRO A 439 4.89 -17.03 -0.59
CA PRO A 439 4.96 -15.75 0.11
C PRO A 439 5.13 -15.86 1.64
N TRP A 440 4.72 -16.99 2.23
CA TRP A 440 4.86 -17.29 3.66
C TRP A 440 6.12 -18.11 4.01
N GLY A 441 6.95 -18.48 3.03
CA GLY A 441 8.31 -18.97 3.27
C GLY A 441 8.57 -20.45 3.09
N ASN A 442 7.58 -21.29 2.78
CA ASN A 442 7.86 -22.64 2.28
C ASN A 442 8.60 -22.57 0.96
N TYR A 443 9.54 -23.48 0.73
CA TYR A 443 10.29 -23.51 -0.52
C TYR A 443 10.66 -24.93 -0.95
N VAL A 444 10.95 -25.06 -2.25
CA VAL A 444 11.63 -26.21 -2.86
C VAL A 444 12.85 -25.73 -3.63
N ILE A 445 13.79 -26.64 -3.90
CA ILE A 445 14.97 -26.36 -4.72
C ILE A 445 14.77 -26.95 -6.12
N LEU A 446 14.95 -26.13 -7.15
CA LEU A 446 14.74 -26.50 -8.55
C LEU A 446 15.84 -25.94 -9.44
N LYS A 447 15.90 -26.43 -10.68
CA LYS A 447 16.64 -25.79 -11.77
C LYS A 447 15.82 -24.62 -12.34
N PRO A 448 16.48 -23.53 -12.75
CA PRO A 448 15.80 -22.31 -13.21
C PRO A 448 15.10 -22.48 -14.56
N ASP A 449 15.36 -23.54 -15.32
CA ASP A 449 14.77 -23.81 -16.64
C ASP A 449 13.36 -24.40 -16.58
N LYS A 450 12.90 -24.83 -15.40
CA LYS A 450 11.62 -25.53 -15.22
C LYS A 450 10.87 -25.06 -13.97
N ILE A 451 10.57 -23.77 -13.89
CA ILE A 451 9.85 -23.20 -12.74
C ILE A 451 8.33 -23.26 -12.95
N PRO A 452 7.59 -24.05 -12.15
CA PRO A 452 6.14 -24.08 -12.23
C PRO A 452 5.54 -22.81 -11.61
N VAL A 453 4.50 -22.28 -12.24
CA VAL A 453 3.77 -21.09 -11.82
C VAL A 453 2.28 -21.33 -11.94
N GLY A 454 1.57 -21.16 -10.82
CA GLY A 454 0.12 -21.24 -10.74
C GLY A 454 -0.50 -19.89 -10.36
N ASP A 455 -1.73 -19.94 -9.85
CA ASP A 455 -2.49 -18.76 -9.44
C ASP A 455 -2.00 -18.13 -8.13
N ILE A 456 -1.35 -18.90 -7.25
CA ILE A 456 -0.69 -18.33 -6.08
C ILE A 456 0.66 -17.74 -6.53
N PRO A 457 0.94 -16.46 -6.23
CA PRO A 457 2.22 -15.86 -6.56
C PRO A 457 3.37 -16.57 -5.84
N LEU A 458 4.49 -16.73 -6.53
CA LEU A 458 5.70 -17.38 -6.02
C LEU A 458 6.89 -16.43 -6.15
N ILE A 459 7.92 -16.66 -5.34
CA ILE A 459 9.14 -15.86 -5.33
C ILE A 459 10.32 -16.77 -5.64
N VAL A 460 11.08 -16.44 -6.67
CA VAL A 460 12.28 -17.18 -7.05
C VAL A 460 13.52 -16.41 -6.61
N VAL A 461 14.40 -17.08 -5.87
CA VAL A 461 15.68 -16.55 -5.42
C VAL A 461 16.79 -17.58 -5.61
N LYS A 462 18.04 -17.14 -5.64
CA LYS A 462 19.19 -18.05 -5.67
C LYS A 462 19.20 -18.94 -4.41
N SER A 463 19.50 -20.25 -4.58
CA SER A 463 19.54 -21.20 -3.46
C SER A 463 20.66 -20.93 -2.47
#